data_AF-A0AAC8V9W2-F1
#
_entry.id   AF-A0AAC8V9W2-F1
#
_cell.length_a   1.000
_cell.length_b   1.000
_cell.length_c   1.000
_cell.angle_alpha   90.00
_cell.angle_beta   90.00
_cell.angle_gamma   90.00
#
_symmetry.space_group_name_H-M   'P 1'
#
loop_
_entity.id
_entity.type
_entity.pdbx_description
1 polymer ?
#
loop_
_entity_poly.entity_id
_entity_poly.type
_entity_poly.pdbx_seq_one_letter_code
_entity_poly.pdbx_strand_id
1 'polypeptide(L)'
;MRWLGLFVPLLAVSACSSTPGHFVRSEEDPVSHSLVYRFDPEVVDRAAMQADALAYCRRYGFDRAHEVGTLKPSATGLTRAAFLCVYQPVRAPETTQK
;
A
#
# COMPACT_ATOMS: atom_id res chain seq x y z
N MET A 1 -47.06 -17.60 -15.65
CA MET A 1 -46.09 -16.93 -14.75
C MET A 1 -44.95 -16.35 -15.58
N ARG A 2 -44.89 -15.02 -15.72
CA ARG A 2 -43.71 -14.29 -16.24
C ARG A 2 -43.14 -13.52 -15.06
N TRP A 3 -42.06 -14.02 -14.46
CA TRP A 3 -41.26 -13.22 -13.55
C TRP A 3 -40.01 -12.79 -14.31
N LEU A 4 -40.11 -11.62 -14.92
CA LEU A 4 -38.96 -10.84 -15.37
C LEU A 4 -38.50 -9.97 -14.19
N GLY A 5 -37.18 -9.86 -14.02
CA GLY A 5 -36.54 -8.86 -13.16
C GLY A 5 -35.54 -9.51 -12.21
N LEU A 6 -34.29 -9.07 -12.10
CA LEU A 6 -33.65 -7.86 -12.59
C LEU A 6 -32.14 -8.13 -12.55
N PHE A 7 -31.44 -8.06 -13.69
CA PHE A 7 -29.97 -8.11 -13.72
C PHE A 7 -29.45 -6.74 -13.28
N VAL A 8 -28.97 -6.64 -12.04
CA VAL A 8 -28.34 -5.41 -11.52
C VAL A 8 -26.88 -5.42 -11.95
N PRO A 9 -26.41 -4.46 -12.75
CA PRO A 9 -25.00 -4.40 -13.12
C PRO A 9 -24.22 -3.88 -11.91
N LEU A 10 -23.29 -4.71 -11.42
CA LEU A 10 -22.31 -4.30 -10.41
C LEU A 10 -21.35 -3.30 -11.08
N LEU A 11 -21.65 -2.00 -10.95
CA LEU A 11 -20.74 -0.93 -11.36
C LEU A 11 -19.52 -0.97 -10.43
N ALA A 12 -18.43 -1.59 -10.91
CA ALA A 12 -17.12 -1.51 -10.28
C ALA A 12 -16.61 -0.06 -10.41
N VAL A 13 -16.82 0.74 -9.38
CA VAL A 13 -16.21 2.08 -9.27
C VAL A 13 -14.72 1.86 -9.06
N SER A 14 -13.91 2.00 -10.11
CA SER A 14 -12.48 2.15 -9.98
C SER A 14 -12.22 3.49 -9.29
N ALA A 15 -11.93 3.44 -7.98
CA ALA A 15 -11.50 4.59 -7.24
C ALA A 15 -10.20 5.11 -7.86
N CYS A 16 -10.30 6.15 -8.67
CA CYS A 16 -9.13 6.89 -9.14
C CYS A 16 -8.63 7.71 -7.94
N SER A 17 -7.84 7.05 -7.08
CA SER A 17 -7.13 7.69 -5.99
C SER A 17 -6.00 8.51 -6.59
N SER A 18 -6.29 9.73 -7.03
CA SER A 18 -5.27 10.75 -7.30
C SER A 18 -4.75 11.24 -5.95
N THR A 19 -3.91 10.44 -5.30
CA THR A 19 -3.20 10.83 -4.08
C THR A 19 -2.21 11.94 -4.44
N PRO A 20 -2.21 13.09 -3.72
CA PRO A 20 -1.16 14.07 -3.87
C PRO A 20 0.21 13.43 -3.53
N GLY A 21 1.24 13.70 -4.34
CA GLY A 21 2.58 13.13 -4.15
C GLY A 21 3.18 12.38 -5.36
N HIS A 22 2.52 12.38 -6.53
CA HIS A 22 3.03 11.80 -7.79
C HIS A 22 3.32 10.28 -7.71
N PHE A 23 2.52 9.55 -6.94
CA PHE A 23 2.53 8.08 -6.89
C PHE A 23 1.10 7.52 -6.94
N VAL A 24 0.99 6.27 -7.39
CA VAL A 24 -0.28 5.53 -7.42
C VAL A 24 -0.07 4.16 -6.79
N ARG A 25 -0.98 3.73 -5.90
CA ARG A 25 -1.06 2.34 -5.45
C ARG A 25 -1.48 1.47 -6.62
N SER A 26 -0.58 0.64 -7.12
CA SER A 26 -0.85 -0.24 -8.26
C SER A 26 -1.37 -1.61 -7.85
N GLU A 27 -0.89 -2.13 -6.72
CA GLU A 27 -1.28 -3.44 -6.19
C GLU A 27 -1.40 -3.36 -4.67
N GLU A 28 -2.39 -4.07 -4.14
CA GLU A 28 -2.62 -4.29 -2.72
C GLU A 28 -2.86 -5.78 -2.53
N ASP A 29 -2.04 -6.43 -1.71
CA ASP A 29 -2.25 -7.83 -1.32
C ASP A 29 -2.71 -7.87 0.15
N PRO A 30 -3.99 -8.20 0.41
CA PRO A 30 -4.55 -8.23 1.75
C PRO A 30 -4.08 -9.44 2.57
N VAL A 31 -3.56 -10.50 1.95
CA VAL A 31 -3.07 -11.69 2.66
C VAL A 31 -1.69 -11.42 3.27
N SER A 32 -0.81 -10.81 2.49
CA SER A 32 0.53 -10.41 2.96
C SER A 32 0.58 -9.01 3.57
N HIS A 33 -0.54 -8.26 3.53
CA HIS A 33 -0.61 -6.84 3.86
C HIS A 33 0.54 -6.05 3.22
N SER A 34 0.64 -6.16 1.90
CA SER A 34 1.66 -5.48 1.12
C SER A 34 1.06 -4.51 0.11
N LEU A 35 1.85 -3.48 -0.22
CA LEU A 35 1.49 -2.45 -1.19
C LEU A 35 2.58 -2.35 -2.24
N VAL A 36 2.19 -2.20 -3.50
CA VAL A 36 3.10 -1.80 -4.58
C VAL A 36 2.66 -0.45 -5.11
N TYR A 37 3.62 0.47 -5.20
CA TYR A 37 3.44 1.78 -5.80
C TYR A 37 4.05 1.83 -7.18
N ARG A 38 3.49 2.70 -8.03
CA ARG A 38 4.08 3.15 -9.30
C ARG A 38 4.26 4.66 -9.25
N PHE A 39 5.42 5.14 -9.67
CA PHE A 39 5.75 6.56 -9.65
C PHE A 39 6.85 6.92 -10.64
N ASP A 40 6.95 8.20 -10.96
CA ASP A 40 8.09 8.78 -11.67
C ASP A 40 9.14 9.21 -10.63
N PRO A 41 10.36 8.64 -10.66
CA PRO A 41 11.38 8.91 -9.65
C PRO A 41 11.86 10.36 -9.60
N GLU A 42 11.66 11.14 -10.67
CA GLU A 42 12.12 12.54 -10.74
C GLU A 42 11.19 13.51 -10.00
N VAL A 43 9.91 13.14 -9.84
CA VAL A 43 8.87 14.03 -9.29
C VAL A 43 8.12 13.47 -8.09
N VAL A 44 8.39 12.22 -7.70
CA VAL A 44 7.71 11.56 -6.58
C VAL A 44 8.04 12.22 -5.24
N ASP A 45 7.01 12.46 -4.44
CA ASP A 45 7.17 12.72 -3.01
C ASP A 45 7.27 11.39 -2.26
N ARG A 46 8.51 10.92 -2.04
CA ARG A 46 8.74 9.65 -1.33
C ARG A 46 8.31 9.69 0.13
N ALA A 47 8.31 10.86 0.78
CA ALA A 47 7.88 10.98 2.16
C ALA A 47 6.36 10.82 2.27
N ALA A 48 5.61 11.43 1.35
CA ALA A 48 4.17 11.23 1.24
C ALA A 48 3.82 9.77 0.93
N MET A 49 4.57 9.12 0.03
CA MET A 49 4.38 7.69 -0.29
C MET A 49 4.62 6.77 0.92
N GLN A 50 5.69 7.01 1.68
CA GLN A 50 6.00 6.26 2.90
C GLN A 50 4.93 6.49 3.99
N ALA A 51 4.43 7.72 4.13
CA ALA A 51 3.37 8.04 5.08
C ALA A 51 2.05 7.37 4.71
N ASP A 52 1.73 7.33 3.42
CA ASP A 52 0.56 6.62 2.89
C ASP A 52 0.62 5.12 3.17
N ALA A 53 1.78 4.49 2.92
CA ALA A 53 2.02 3.08 3.24
C ALA A 53 1.90 2.82 4.76
N LEU A 54 2.44 3.71 5.60
CA LEU A 54 2.32 3.58 7.05
C LEU A 54 0.86 3.70 7.52
N ALA A 55 0.09 4.63 6.95
CA ALA A 55 -1.32 4.80 7.28
C ALA A 55 -2.14 3.56 6.91
N TYR A 56 -1.84 2.92 5.78
CA TYR A 56 -2.40 1.63 5.41
C TYR A 56 -2.05 0.55 6.44
N CYS A 57 -0.76 0.38 6.75
CA CYS A 57 -0.31 -0.65 7.70
C CYS A 57 -0.94 -0.50 9.09
N ARG A 58 -1.04 0.74 9.60
CA ARG A 58 -1.67 1.03 10.90
C ARG A 58 -3.16 0.69 10.93
N ARG A 59 -3.86 0.81 9.79
CA ARG A 59 -5.27 0.41 9.68
C ARG A 59 -5.47 -1.08 9.92
N TYR A 60 -4.47 -1.90 9.58
CA TYR A 60 -4.49 -3.35 9.77
C TYR A 60 -3.71 -3.81 11.01
N GLY A 61 -3.35 -2.88 11.91
CA GLY A 61 -2.73 -3.20 13.20
C GLY A 61 -1.21 -3.30 13.19
N PHE A 62 -0.55 -3.04 12.07
CA PHE A 62 0.91 -3.07 11.98
C PHE A 62 1.52 -1.71 12.37
N ASP A 63 2.74 -1.75 12.93
CA ASP A 63 3.41 -0.55 13.44
C ASP A 63 4.25 0.17 12.38
N ARG A 64 4.70 -0.56 11.35
CA ARG A 64 5.66 -0.06 10.36
C ARG A 64 5.31 -0.49 8.95
N ALA A 65 5.64 0.36 8.00
CA ALA A 65 5.70 0.03 6.58
C ALA A 65 7.17 -0.05 6.15
N HIS A 66 7.65 -1.26 5.88
CA HIS A 66 9.02 -1.52 5.47
C HIS A 66 9.13 -1.54 3.95
N GLU A 67 9.92 -0.64 3.37
CA GLU A 67 10.23 -0.67 1.95
C GLU A 67 11.17 -1.85 1.65
N VAL A 68 10.72 -2.77 0.81
CA VAL A 68 11.50 -3.97 0.41
C VAL A 68 12.50 -3.62 -0.70
N GLY A 69 12.31 -2.47 -1.34
CA GLY A 69 13.16 -1.93 -2.40
C GLY A 69 12.43 -1.74 -3.72
N THR A 70 13.18 -1.23 -4.69
CA THR A 70 12.69 -0.91 -6.03
C THR A 70 12.51 -2.18 -6.86
N LEU A 71 11.29 -2.40 -7.34
CA LEU A 71 10.96 -3.48 -8.27
C LEU A 71 11.32 -3.11 -9.71
N LYS A 72 11.32 -4.11 -10.59
CA LYS A 72 11.49 -3.88 -12.04
C LYS A 72 10.49 -2.81 -12.52
N PRO A 73 10.96 -1.79 -13.29
CA PRO A 73 10.08 -0.78 -13.83
C PRO A 73 8.92 -1.37 -14.62
N SER A 74 7.79 -0.69 -14.58
CA SER A 74 6.63 -1.07 -15.37
C SER A 74 6.88 -0.92 -16.87
N ALA A 75 6.04 -1.53 -17.70
CA ALA A 75 6.11 -1.38 -19.16
C ALA A 75 5.99 0.09 -19.64
N THR A 76 5.45 0.98 -18.80
CA THR A 76 5.31 2.41 -19.10
C THR A 76 6.52 3.24 -18.63
N GLY A 77 7.61 2.59 -18.19
CA GLY A 77 8.82 3.26 -17.70
C GLY A 77 8.74 3.77 -16.26
N LEU A 78 7.57 3.72 -15.62
CA LEU A 78 7.41 4.13 -14.22
C LEU A 78 8.10 3.13 -13.28
N THR A 79 8.81 3.67 -12.30
CA THR A 79 9.44 2.92 -11.21
C THR A 79 8.38 2.30 -10.31
N ARG A 80 8.73 1.17 -9.68
CA ARG A 80 7.87 0.46 -8.74
C ARG A 80 8.60 0.27 -7.41
N ALA A 81 7.90 0.46 -6.29
CA ALA A 81 8.42 0.15 -4.95
C ALA A 81 7.38 -0.66 -4.17
N ALA A 82 7.85 -1.63 -3.39
CA ALA A 82 7.01 -2.45 -2.55
C ALA A 82 7.21 -2.11 -1.07
N PHE A 83 6.10 -2.08 -0.33
CA PHE A 83 6.07 -1.95 1.12
C PHE A 83 5.41 -3.17 1.74
N LEU A 84 6.03 -3.70 2.80
CA LEU A 84 5.46 -4.74 3.66
C LEU A 84 5.05 -4.14 4.99
N CYS A 85 3.84 -4.46 5.43
CA CYS A 85 3.43 -4.13 6.79
C CYS A 85 4.09 -5.09 7.78
N VAL A 86 4.80 -4.53 8.76
CA VAL A 86 5.56 -5.32 9.75
C VAL A 86 5.37 -4.76 11.16
N TYR A 87 5.40 -5.66 12.14
CA TYR A 87 5.43 -5.29 13.55
C TYR A 87 6.82 -4.78 13.95
N GLN A 88 6.85 -3.93 14.97
CA GLN A 88 8.09 -3.60 15.64
C GLN A 88 8.30 -4.56 16.82
N PRO A 89 9.47 -5.20 16.97
CA PRO A 89 9.71 -6.06 18.13
C PRO A 89 9.70 -5.23 19.41
N VAL A 90 8.90 -5.64 20.38
CA VAL A 90 8.92 -5.08 21.74
C VAL A 90 10.16 -5.64 22.45
N ARG A 91 11.07 -4.76 22.89
CA ARG A 91 12.20 -5.17 23.73
C ARG A 91 11.81 -5.05 25.19
N ALA A 92 12.05 -6.09 25.98
CA ALA A 92 11.98 -5.98 27.43
C ALA A 92 13.11 -5.06 27.92
N PRO A 93 12.87 -4.21 28.93
CA PRO A 93 13.94 -3.46 29.57
C PRO A 93 14.91 -4.46 30.22
N GLU A 94 16.21 -4.33 29.94
CA GLU A 94 17.23 -5.07 30.68
C GLU A 94 17.22 -4.58 32.13
N THR A 95 16.75 -5.44 33.05
CA THR A 95 17.00 -5.25 34.46
C THR A 95 18.49 -5.40 34.71
N THR A 96 19.21 -4.28 34.79
CA THR A 96 20.57 -4.22 35.33
C THR A 96 20.49 -4.70 36.78
N GLN A 97 20.90 -5.95 37.01
CA GLN A 97 21.06 -6.49 38.35
C GLN A 97 22.27 -5.80 38.97
N LYS A 98 22.04 -5.03 40.03
CA LYS A 98 23.05 -4.28 40.79
C LYS A 98 23.64 -5.14 41.91
#